data_AF-A0A925PFM1-F1
#
_entry.id   AF-A0A925PFM1-F1
#
_cell.length_a   1.000
_cell.length_b   1.000
_cell.length_c   1.000
_cell.angle_alpha   90.00
_cell.angle_beta   90.00
_cell.angle_gamma   90.00
#
_symmetry.space_group_name_H-M   'P 1'
#
loop_
_entity.id
_entity.type
_entity.pdbx_description
1 polymer ?
#
loop_
_entity_poly.entity_id
_entity_poly.type
_entity_poly.pdbx_seq_one_letter_code
_entity_poly.pdbx_strand_id
1 'polypeptide(L)'
;MKILLTPLKNETSFSKTLAMTIFIGVMTIVLVLNVQKSNDMVILSVGNFLGGIGNDIFLIISNLIIISWAWRKRLKSVIKLTLLLDLLVWVFVQGIKLTKIEPWYLRPNGGTGGFPSGHATHAFAMAFLLTLFFPRFSWLWYACAVAISWSRVETDWHNGFQVAAGITLGVGLVWVLASKWLTHPDAAKIIEQEQNIEVRQSYIAG
;
A
#
# COMPACT_ATOMS: atom_id res chain seq x y z
N MET A 1 11.23 15.20 -35.36
CA MET A 1 10.93 15.42 -33.94
C MET A 1 10.06 14.28 -33.44
N LYS A 2 10.69 13.16 -33.06
CA LYS A 2 10.04 12.00 -32.45
C LYS A 2 9.90 12.28 -30.95
N ILE A 3 8.74 12.76 -30.52
CA ILE A 3 8.38 12.87 -29.10
C ILE A 3 6.92 12.39 -29.02
N LEU A 4 6.73 11.09 -28.83
CA LEU A 4 6.48 10.45 -27.53
C LEU A 4 4.97 10.34 -27.22
N LEU A 5 4.23 9.75 -28.14
CA LEU A 5 2.87 9.24 -27.91
C LEU A 5 2.79 7.83 -28.50
N THR A 6 3.56 6.92 -27.92
CA THR A 6 3.28 5.48 -28.03
C THR A 6 2.34 5.15 -26.87
N PRO A 7 1.07 4.81 -27.11
CA PRO A 7 0.15 4.45 -26.04
C PRO A 7 0.68 3.17 -25.37
N LEU A 8 0.76 3.24 -24.05
CA LEU A 8 1.27 2.20 -23.17
C LEU A 8 0.57 0.86 -23.44
N LYS A 9 1.35 -0.13 -23.87
CA LYS A 9 0.87 -1.50 -24.03
C LYS A 9 1.12 -2.31 -22.75
N ASN A 10 0.59 -1.80 -21.61
CA ASN A 10 0.22 -2.55 -20.40
C ASN A 10 -0.63 -1.72 -19.39
N GLU A 11 -1.29 -0.64 -19.83
CA GLU A 11 -2.07 0.24 -18.92
C GLU A 11 -3.20 -0.47 -18.19
N THR A 12 -3.70 -1.58 -18.72
CA THR A 12 -4.91 -2.22 -18.21
C THR A 12 -4.68 -2.81 -16.82
N SER A 13 -3.54 -3.48 -16.56
CA SER A 13 -3.27 -4.09 -15.26
C SER A 13 -2.95 -3.06 -14.18
N PHE A 14 -2.11 -2.07 -14.50
CA PHE A 14 -1.79 -0.97 -13.59
C PHE A 14 -3.02 -0.12 -13.27
N SER A 15 -3.80 0.27 -14.28
CA SER A 15 -5.00 1.09 -14.09
C SER A 15 -6.09 0.34 -13.34
N LYS A 16 -6.29 -0.96 -13.60
CA LYS A 16 -7.19 -1.82 -12.80
C LYS A 16 -6.75 -1.88 -11.35
N THR A 17 -5.44 -2.09 -11.12
CA THR A 17 -4.90 -2.14 -9.76
C THR A 17 -5.10 -0.80 -9.06
N LEU A 18 -4.74 0.31 -9.69
CA LEU A 18 -4.93 1.65 -9.17
C LEU A 18 -6.41 1.94 -8.86
N ALA A 19 -7.33 1.60 -9.76
CA ALA A 19 -8.76 1.77 -9.55
C ALA A 19 -9.26 0.96 -8.35
N MET A 20 -8.80 -0.29 -8.20
CA MET A 20 -9.12 -1.12 -7.04
C MET A 20 -8.52 -0.54 -5.74
N THR A 21 -7.27 -0.08 -5.76
CA THR A 21 -6.63 0.60 -4.62
C THR A 21 -7.43 1.82 -4.19
N ILE A 22 -7.82 2.67 -5.16
CA ILE A 22 -8.61 3.88 -4.90
C ILE A 22 -9.97 3.50 -4.35
N PHE A 23 -10.67 2.54 -4.94
CA PHE A 23 -11.97 2.09 -4.46
C PHE A 23 -11.91 1.59 -3.01
N ILE A 24 -11.01 0.65 -2.72
CA ILE A 24 -10.84 0.10 -1.37
C ILE A 24 -10.36 1.18 -0.39
N GLY A 25 -9.46 2.06 -0.83
CA GLY A 25 -8.97 3.19 -0.06
C GLY A 25 -10.10 4.14 0.32
N VAL A 26 -10.95 4.53 -0.64
CA VAL A 26 -12.13 5.38 -0.40
C VAL A 26 -13.12 4.70 0.53
N MET A 27 -13.42 3.40 0.33
CA MET A 27 -14.29 2.65 1.24
C MET A 27 -13.73 2.60 2.66
N THR A 28 -12.41 2.42 2.79
CA THR A 28 -11.75 2.42 4.09
C THR A 28 -11.78 3.81 4.72
N ILE A 29 -11.57 4.87 3.95
CA ILE A 29 -11.69 6.26 4.40
C ILE A 29 -13.11 6.52 4.94
N VAL A 30 -14.14 6.15 4.17
CA VAL A 30 -15.54 6.28 4.59
C VAL A 30 -15.77 5.50 5.89
N LEU A 31 -15.26 4.27 5.99
CA LEU A 31 -15.36 3.46 7.20
C LEU A 31 -14.71 4.16 8.40
N VAL A 32 -13.45 4.58 8.30
CA VAL A 32 -12.70 5.14 9.45
C VAL A 32 -13.16 6.54 9.86
N LEU A 33 -13.84 7.26 8.97
CA LEU A 33 -14.46 8.55 9.29
C LEU A 33 -15.80 8.40 10.02
N ASN A 34 -16.48 7.26 9.86
CA ASN A 34 -17.80 7.01 10.45
C ASN A 34 -17.79 6.00 11.61
N VAL A 35 -16.72 5.20 11.73
CA VAL A 35 -16.62 4.19 12.78
C VAL A 35 -16.47 4.86 14.14
N GLN A 36 -17.35 4.47 15.07
CA GLN A 36 -17.23 4.84 16.46
C GLN A 36 -16.51 3.72 17.20
N LYS A 37 -15.74 4.08 18.22
CA LYS A 37 -15.06 3.13 19.08
C LYS A 37 -16.07 2.18 19.72
N SER A 38 -15.78 0.88 19.67
CA SER A 38 -16.70 -0.16 20.15
C SER A 38 -16.88 -0.17 21.67
N ASN A 39 -15.91 0.36 22.42
CA ASN A 39 -15.79 0.27 23.88
C ASN A 39 -15.75 -1.17 24.44
N ASP A 40 -15.46 -2.16 23.59
CA ASP A 40 -15.32 -3.57 23.97
C ASP A 40 -13.83 -3.93 24.17
N MET A 41 -13.51 -4.59 25.27
CA MET A 41 -12.12 -4.96 25.62
C MET A 41 -11.50 -5.98 24.66
N VAL A 42 -12.29 -6.91 24.11
CA VAL A 42 -11.83 -7.90 23.14
C VAL A 42 -11.51 -7.21 21.82
N ILE A 43 -12.41 -6.35 21.35
CA ILE A 43 -12.22 -5.58 20.11
C ILE A 43 -11.01 -4.65 20.23
N LEU A 44 -10.84 -3.99 21.37
CA LEU A 44 -9.67 -3.17 21.66
C LEU A 44 -8.36 -3.98 21.64
N SER A 45 -8.37 -5.20 22.20
CA SER A 45 -7.21 -6.10 22.19
C SER A 45 -6.84 -6.54 20.77
N VAL A 46 -7.85 -6.86 19.95
CA VAL A 46 -7.66 -7.15 18.52
C VAL A 46 -7.10 -5.93 17.80
N GLY A 47 -7.61 -4.73 18.07
CA GLY A 47 -7.11 -3.49 17.49
C GLY A 47 -5.64 -3.20 17.87
N ASN A 48 -5.28 -3.44 19.14
CA ASN A 48 -3.91 -3.28 19.62
C ASN A 48 -2.97 -4.27 18.95
N PHE A 49 -3.37 -5.54 18.81
CA PHE A 49 -2.60 -6.54 18.07
C PHE A 49 -2.41 -6.13 16.60
N LEU A 50 -3.51 -5.82 15.91
CA LEU A 50 -3.52 -5.62 14.45
C LEU A 50 -2.62 -4.48 14.02
N GLY A 51 -2.66 -3.32 14.67
CA GLY A 51 -1.78 -2.22 14.29
C GLY A 51 -0.56 -2.04 15.18
N GLY A 52 -0.33 -2.96 16.13
CA GLY A 52 0.99 -3.14 16.75
C GLY A 52 1.75 -4.22 15.99
N ILE A 53 1.99 -5.36 16.65
CA ILE A 53 2.75 -6.50 16.12
C ILE A 53 2.20 -7.00 14.78
N GLY A 54 0.88 -7.00 14.59
CA GLY A 54 0.25 -7.44 13.34
C GLY A 54 0.69 -6.62 12.12
N ASN A 55 0.86 -5.30 12.30
CA ASN A 55 1.36 -4.42 11.24
C ASN A 55 2.82 -4.75 10.92
N ASP A 56 3.66 -4.93 11.94
CA ASP A 56 5.08 -5.22 11.74
C ASP A 56 5.27 -6.56 11.01
N ILE A 57 4.48 -7.57 11.40
CA ILE A 57 4.44 -8.87 10.71
C ILE A 57 4.02 -8.68 9.25
N PHE A 58 2.96 -7.91 8.99
CA PHE A 58 2.50 -7.64 7.62
C PHE A 58 3.60 -6.98 6.77
N LEU A 59 4.30 -5.98 7.30
CA LEU A 59 5.36 -5.27 6.59
C LEU A 59 6.60 -6.14 6.35
N ILE A 60 7.00 -6.95 7.33
CA ILE A 60 8.13 -7.88 7.18
C ILE A 60 7.79 -8.95 6.13
N ILE A 61 6.62 -9.59 6.24
CA ILE A 61 6.21 -10.64 5.31
C ILE A 61 6.06 -10.11 3.89
N SER A 62 5.40 -8.95 3.72
CA SER A 62 5.22 -8.34 2.39
C SER A 62 6.56 -8.02 1.71
N ASN A 63 7.52 -7.46 2.46
CA ASN A 63 8.87 -7.24 1.97
C ASN A 63 9.59 -8.54 1.62
N LEU A 64 9.53 -9.55 2.49
CA LEU A 64 10.15 -10.86 2.22
C LEU A 64 9.58 -11.50 0.97
N ILE A 65 8.27 -11.43 0.74
CA ILE A 65 7.61 -11.96 -0.45
C ILE A 65 8.13 -11.25 -1.71
N ILE A 66 8.05 -9.92 -1.78
CA ILE A 66 8.46 -9.15 -2.96
C ILE A 66 9.94 -9.34 -3.24
N ILE A 67 10.80 -9.18 -2.23
CA ILE A 67 12.26 -9.23 -2.39
C ILE A 67 12.69 -10.64 -2.78
N SER A 68 12.17 -11.69 -2.14
CA SER A 68 12.51 -13.07 -2.47
C SER A 68 12.08 -13.46 -3.88
N TRP A 69 10.91 -13.00 -4.32
CA TRP A 69 10.42 -13.21 -5.68
C TRP A 69 11.26 -12.44 -6.70
N ALA A 70 11.51 -11.15 -6.47
CA ALA A 70 12.30 -10.29 -7.35
C ALA A 70 13.75 -10.80 -7.49
N TRP A 71 14.34 -11.28 -6.39
CA TRP A 71 15.65 -11.92 -6.40
C TRP A 71 15.69 -13.15 -7.31
N ARG A 72 14.74 -14.08 -7.14
CA ARG A 72 14.64 -15.30 -7.96
C ARG A 72 14.47 -14.98 -9.45
N LYS A 73 13.78 -13.90 -9.77
CA LYS A 73 13.55 -13.42 -11.14
C LYS A 73 14.65 -12.48 -11.67
N ARG A 74 15.69 -12.19 -10.86
CA ARG A 74 16.78 -11.24 -11.17
C ARG A 74 16.30 -9.82 -11.49
N LEU A 75 15.19 -9.40 -10.89
CA LEU A 75 14.56 -8.09 -11.07
C LEU A 75 15.06 -7.09 -10.01
N LYS A 76 16.33 -6.68 -10.12
CA LYS A 76 16.97 -5.78 -9.12
C LYS A 76 16.23 -4.44 -8.97
N SER A 77 15.57 -3.97 -10.02
CA SER A 77 14.81 -2.72 -9.97
C SER A 77 13.58 -2.79 -9.04
N VAL A 78 12.93 -3.96 -8.92
CA VAL A 78 11.78 -4.15 -8.00
C VAL A 78 12.24 -4.11 -6.55
N ILE A 79 13.40 -4.70 -6.24
CA ILE A 79 13.99 -4.63 -4.89
C ILE A 79 14.29 -3.17 -4.54
N LYS A 80 14.93 -2.43 -5.46
CA LYS A 80 15.20 -0.99 -5.27
C LYS A 80 13.92 -0.18 -5.10
N LEU A 81 12.89 -0.46 -5.90
CA LEU A 81 11.59 0.19 -5.80
C LEU A 81 10.95 0.00 -4.42
N THR A 82 10.97 -1.25 -3.92
CA THR A 82 10.37 -1.62 -2.63
C THR A 82 11.09 -0.93 -1.47
N LEU A 83 12.43 -1.02 -1.44
CA LEU A 83 13.24 -0.37 -0.40
C LEU A 83 13.13 1.17 -0.46
N LEU A 84 13.05 1.74 -1.67
CA LEU A 84 12.85 3.16 -1.85
C LEU A 84 11.46 3.59 -1.34
N LEU A 85 10.41 2.80 -1.61
CA LEU A 85 9.09 3.06 -1.08
C LEU A 85 9.09 3.09 0.45
N ASP A 86 9.66 2.08 1.10
CA ASP A 86 9.74 2.01 2.56
C ASP A 86 10.47 3.22 3.15
N LEU A 87 11.62 3.57 2.56
CA LEU A 87 12.39 4.74 2.95
C LEU A 87 11.58 6.03 2.78
N LEU A 88 10.91 6.21 1.64
CA LEU A 88 10.13 7.42 1.38
C LEU A 88 8.92 7.50 2.30
N VAL A 89 8.19 6.42 2.54
CA VAL A 89 7.09 6.41 3.51
C VAL A 89 7.59 6.85 4.89
N TRP A 90 8.73 6.32 5.35
CA TRP A 90 9.32 6.73 6.62
C TRP A 90 9.71 8.21 6.62
N VAL A 91 10.45 8.67 5.62
CA VAL A 91 10.92 10.07 5.52
C VAL A 91 9.74 11.04 5.46
N PHE A 92 8.73 10.79 4.62
CA PHE A 92 7.58 11.67 4.48
C PHE A 92 6.72 11.69 5.74
N VAL A 93 6.43 10.52 6.33
CA VAL A 93 5.62 10.46 7.56
C VAL A 93 6.33 11.16 8.72
N GLN A 94 7.61 10.86 8.95
CA GLN A 94 8.35 11.50 10.04
C GLN A 94 8.59 12.99 9.76
N GLY A 95 8.91 13.34 8.51
CA GLY A 95 9.05 14.74 8.08
C GLY A 95 7.81 15.57 8.33
N ILE A 96 6.61 15.06 7.98
CA ILE A 96 5.35 15.75 8.26
C ILE A 96 5.11 15.82 9.78
N LYS A 97 5.38 14.75 10.55
CA LYS A 97 5.20 14.77 12.01
C LYS A 97 6.07 15.82 12.71
N LEU A 98 7.24 16.16 12.17
CA LEU A 98 8.11 17.21 12.71
C LEU A 98 7.52 18.62 12.57
N THR A 99 6.59 18.83 11.63
CA THR A 99 5.93 20.13 11.43
C THR A 99 4.90 20.46 12.51
N LYS A 100 4.45 19.46 13.28
CA LYS A 100 3.50 19.62 14.40
C LYS A 100 2.26 20.46 14.05
N ILE A 101 1.60 20.12 12.94
CA ILE A 101 0.39 20.83 12.47
C ILE A 101 -0.76 20.61 13.45
N GLU A 102 -1.12 21.65 14.21
CA GLU A 102 -2.27 21.64 15.11
C GLU A 102 -3.60 21.86 14.35
N PRO A 103 -4.73 21.28 14.80
CA PRO A 103 -4.88 20.37 15.94
C PRO A 103 -4.53 18.90 15.60
N TRP A 104 -4.19 18.62 14.34
CA TRP A 104 -4.05 17.26 13.81
C TRP A 104 -2.83 16.51 14.35
N TYR A 105 -1.85 17.20 14.91
CA TYR A 105 -0.67 16.60 15.52
C TYR A 105 -1.02 15.79 16.77
N LEU A 106 -2.11 16.12 17.45
CA LEU A 106 -2.57 15.43 18.66
C LEU A 106 -3.28 14.11 18.32
N ARG A 107 -3.10 13.11 19.18
CA ARG A 107 -3.81 11.84 19.09
C ARG A 107 -5.09 11.87 19.93
N PRO A 108 -6.13 11.12 19.54
CA PRO A 108 -7.34 10.99 20.35
C PRO A 108 -7.09 10.49 21.78
N ASN A 109 -6.06 9.66 21.99
CA ASN A 109 -5.65 9.18 23.31
C ASN A 109 -4.86 10.19 24.18
N GLY A 110 -4.72 11.44 23.73
CA GLY A 110 -3.94 12.48 24.43
C GLY A 110 -2.44 12.47 24.14
N GLY A 111 -1.95 11.56 23.30
CA GLY A 111 -0.56 11.53 22.83
C GLY A 111 -0.28 12.53 21.70
N THR A 112 0.97 12.56 21.23
CA THR A 112 1.42 13.43 20.12
C THR A 112 1.88 12.62 18.89
N GLY A 113 2.08 13.29 17.75
CA GLY A 113 2.52 12.64 16.51
C GLY A 113 1.42 11.79 15.87
N GLY A 114 0.19 12.32 15.88
CA GLY A 114 -0.99 11.75 15.25
C GLY A 114 -1.02 11.92 13.73
N PHE A 115 -0.66 13.08 13.20
CA PHE A 115 -0.75 13.33 11.75
C PHE A 115 0.58 13.14 11.00
N PRO A 116 0.61 12.41 9.86
CA PRO A 116 -0.38 11.43 9.40
C PRO A 116 -0.18 10.07 10.09
N SER A 117 -1.12 9.13 9.88
CA SER A 117 -0.98 7.76 10.35
C SER A 117 0.05 6.97 9.53
N GLY A 118 1.24 6.75 10.10
CA GLY A 118 2.30 5.97 9.44
C GLY A 118 1.92 4.52 9.14
N HIS A 119 1.17 3.88 10.03
CA HIS A 119 0.68 2.51 9.85
C HIS A 119 -0.26 2.42 8.64
N ALA A 120 -1.23 3.33 8.54
CA ALA A 120 -2.14 3.36 7.40
C ALA A 120 -1.41 3.68 6.09
N THR A 121 -0.49 4.66 6.11
CA THR A 121 0.34 5.01 4.95
C THR A 121 1.11 3.80 4.42
N HIS A 122 1.83 3.11 5.31
CA HIS A 122 2.71 2.02 4.90
C HIS A 122 1.91 0.78 4.50
N ALA A 123 0.84 0.45 5.23
CA ALA A 123 0.00 -0.70 4.93
C ALA A 123 -0.68 -0.57 3.56
N PHE A 124 -1.26 0.60 3.24
CA PHE A 124 -1.87 0.83 1.92
C PHE A 124 -0.83 0.92 0.80
N ALA A 125 0.33 1.52 1.06
CA ALA A 125 1.43 1.54 0.10
C ALA A 125 1.89 0.12 -0.26
N MET A 126 2.12 -0.73 0.75
CA MET A 126 2.53 -2.12 0.52
C MET A 126 1.43 -2.97 -0.11
N ALA A 127 0.16 -2.78 0.27
CA ALA A 127 -0.95 -3.49 -0.36
C ALA A 127 -1.08 -3.15 -1.85
N PHE A 128 -0.90 -1.87 -2.22
CA PHE A 128 -0.90 -1.45 -3.61
C PHE A 128 0.30 -2.06 -4.36
N LEU A 129 1.51 -1.94 -3.82
CA LEU A 129 2.71 -2.49 -4.46
C LEU A 129 2.64 -4.02 -4.62
N LEU A 130 2.20 -4.74 -3.59
CA LEU A 130 1.99 -6.19 -3.65
C LEU A 130 0.96 -6.58 -4.71
N THR A 131 -0.12 -5.81 -4.83
CA THR A 131 -1.16 -6.10 -5.82
C THR A 131 -0.65 -5.95 -7.25
N LEU A 132 0.28 -5.01 -7.51
CA LEU A 132 0.90 -4.85 -8.82
C LEU A 132 1.67 -6.10 -9.26
N PHE A 133 2.31 -6.81 -8.33
CA PHE A 133 3.13 -8.00 -8.64
C PHE A 133 2.40 -9.32 -8.38
N PHE A 134 1.40 -9.32 -7.50
CA PHE A 134 0.66 -10.51 -7.06
C PHE A 134 -0.86 -10.23 -7.02
N PRO A 135 -1.49 -9.88 -8.15
CA PRO A 135 -2.88 -9.44 -8.19
C PRO A 135 -3.87 -10.51 -7.72
N ARG A 136 -3.52 -11.80 -7.82
CA ARG A 136 -4.34 -12.93 -7.32
C ARG A 136 -4.60 -12.88 -5.81
N PHE A 137 -3.69 -12.28 -5.04
CA PHE A 137 -3.78 -12.21 -3.58
C PHE A 137 -4.19 -10.82 -3.08
N SER A 138 -4.66 -9.94 -3.97
CA SER A 138 -5.04 -8.56 -3.68
C SER A 138 -6.01 -8.43 -2.50
N TRP A 139 -7.02 -9.30 -2.44
CA TRP A 139 -8.02 -9.31 -1.38
C TRP A 139 -7.39 -9.49 0.01
N LEU A 140 -6.34 -10.30 0.13
CA LEU A 140 -5.64 -10.54 1.40
C LEU A 140 -4.84 -9.30 1.81
N TRP A 141 -4.10 -8.71 0.87
CA TRP A 141 -3.28 -7.52 1.12
C TRP A 141 -4.14 -6.34 1.57
N TYR A 142 -5.26 -6.12 0.89
CA TYR A 142 -6.19 -5.07 1.23
C TYR A 142 -6.96 -5.36 2.51
N ALA A 143 -7.37 -6.61 2.77
CA ALA A 143 -7.98 -6.97 4.06
C ALA A 143 -7.06 -6.63 5.23
N CYS A 144 -5.77 -6.95 5.14
CA CYS A 144 -4.78 -6.54 6.13
C CYS A 144 -4.66 -5.01 6.26
N ALA A 145 -4.56 -4.29 5.14
CA ALA A 145 -4.44 -2.83 5.16
C ALA A 145 -5.68 -2.12 5.74
N VAL A 146 -6.88 -2.61 5.43
CA VAL A 146 -8.15 -2.14 6.01
C VAL A 146 -8.18 -2.44 7.51
N ALA A 147 -7.85 -3.67 7.92
CA ALA A 147 -7.85 -4.08 9.32
C ALA A 147 -6.86 -3.25 10.17
N ILE A 148 -5.64 -3.03 9.65
CA ILE A 148 -4.64 -2.16 10.29
C ILE A 148 -5.17 -0.73 10.40
N SER A 149 -5.74 -0.17 9.32
CA SER A 149 -6.24 1.21 9.31
C SER A 149 -7.41 1.42 10.27
N TRP A 150 -8.38 0.51 10.29
CA TRP A 150 -9.48 0.51 11.26
C TRP A 150 -8.95 0.40 12.70
N SER A 151 -7.99 -0.48 12.95
CA SER A 151 -7.42 -0.66 14.30
C SER A 151 -6.84 0.62 14.90
N ARG A 152 -6.35 1.55 14.05
CA ARG A 152 -5.76 2.81 14.50
C ARG A 152 -6.80 3.78 15.06
N VAL A 153 -8.02 3.71 14.55
CA VAL A 153 -9.16 4.47 15.08
C VAL A 153 -9.71 3.82 16.34
N GLU A 154 -9.89 2.49 16.33
CA GLU A 154 -10.42 1.75 17.49
C GLU A 154 -9.54 1.90 18.75
N THR A 155 -8.22 2.01 18.56
CA THR A 155 -7.24 2.14 19.65
C THR A 155 -6.92 3.59 20.04
N ASP A 156 -7.63 4.57 19.48
CA ASP A 156 -7.43 6.02 19.73
C ASP A 156 -6.00 6.53 19.43
N TRP A 157 -5.22 5.77 18.65
CA TRP A 157 -3.90 6.21 18.20
C TRP A 157 -4.00 7.25 17.09
N HIS A 158 -5.04 7.16 16.28
CA HIS A 158 -5.30 8.10 15.20
C HIS A 158 -6.80 8.37 15.03
N ASN A 159 -7.16 9.60 14.71
CA ASN A 159 -8.52 9.88 14.24
C ASN A 159 -8.70 9.45 12.77
N GLY A 160 -9.95 9.36 12.31
CA GLY A 160 -10.27 8.96 10.93
C GLY A 160 -9.60 9.86 9.88
N PHE A 161 -9.47 11.17 10.14
CA PHE A 161 -8.81 12.11 9.23
C PHE A 161 -7.30 11.84 9.08
N GLN A 162 -6.60 11.57 10.18
CA GLN A 162 -5.18 11.20 10.18
C GLN A 162 -4.91 9.90 9.44
N VAL A 163 -5.85 8.93 9.54
CA VAL A 163 -5.81 7.68 8.79
C VAL A 163 -6.04 7.95 7.30
N ALA A 164 -7.07 8.74 6.95
CA ALA A 164 -7.39 9.07 5.57
C ALA A 164 -6.25 9.80 4.84
N ALA A 165 -5.60 10.74 5.52
CA ALA A 165 -4.40 11.41 5.01
C ALA A 165 -3.25 10.44 4.80
N GLY A 166 -3.07 9.47 5.71
CA GLY A 166 -2.06 8.42 5.57
C GLY A 166 -2.31 7.53 4.35
N ILE A 167 -3.55 7.03 4.17
CA ILE A 167 -3.96 6.24 3.01
C ILE A 167 -3.66 6.99 1.71
N THR A 168 -4.08 8.26 1.63
CA THR A 168 -3.88 9.11 0.44
C THR A 168 -2.40 9.29 0.13
N LEU A 169 -1.58 9.57 1.14
CA LEU A 169 -0.12 9.71 1.00
C LEU A 169 0.53 8.41 0.50
N GLY A 170 0.17 7.27 1.08
CA GLY A 170 0.73 5.97 0.73
C GLY A 170 0.41 5.57 -0.71
N VAL A 171 -0.86 5.72 -1.11
CA VAL A 171 -1.31 5.45 -2.49
C VAL A 171 -0.62 6.38 -3.48
N GLY A 172 -0.49 7.68 -3.15
CA GLY A 172 0.18 8.66 -3.99
C GLY A 172 1.67 8.35 -4.22
N LEU A 173 2.40 7.97 -3.15
CA LEU A 173 3.81 7.59 -3.25
C LEU A 173 4.02 6.39 -4.18
N VAL A 174 3.23 5.33 -4.01
CA VAL A 174 3.33 4.15 -4.87
C VAL A 174 2.93 4.49 -6.30
N TRP A 175 1.85 5.26 -6.50
CA TRP A 175 1.43 5.65 -7.83
C TRP A 175 2.55 6.35 -8.60
N VAL A 176 3.24 7.33 -7.98
CA VAL A 176 4.38 8.03 -8.60
C VAL A 176 5.55 7.08 -8.88
N LEU A 177 5.97 6.30 -7.88
CA LEU A 177 7.13 5.42 -8.01
C LEU A 177 6.90 4.30 -9.01
N ALA A 178 5.72 3.66 -8.96
CA ALA A 178 5.35 2.59 -9.88
C ALA A 178 5.14 3.13 -11.30
N SER A 179 4.48 4.27 -11.48
CA SER A 179 4.34 4.90 -12.82
C SER A 179 5.70 5.18 -13.45
N LYS A 180 6.67 5.67 -12.67
CA LYS A 180 8.05 5.84 -13.13
C LYS A 180 8.71 4.49 -13.44
N TRP A 181 8.57 3.51 -12.56
CA TRP A 181 9.19 2.19 -12.71
C TRP A 181 8.63 1.40 -13.91
N LEU A 182 7.38 1.63 -14.32
CA LEU A 182 6.79 0.99 -15.51
C LEU A 182 7.53 1.31 -16.81
N THR A 183 8.32 2.39 -16.84
CA THR A 183 9.19 2.72 -17.99
C THR A 183 10.53 1.98 -17.97
N HIS A 184 10.84 1.24 -16.90
CA HIS A 184 12.10 0.51 -16.72
C HIS A 184 12.11 -0.80 -17.52
N PRO A 185 13.26 -1.23 -18.10
CA PRO A 185 13.34 -2.46 -18.90
C PRO A 185 12.88 -3.75 -18.20
N ASP A 186 13.07 -3.82 -16.87
CA ASP A 186 12.60 -4.97 -16.08
C ASP A 186 11.07 -5.08 -16.02
N ALA A 187 10.34 -3.97 -16.19
CA ALA A 187 8.88 -4.03 -16.30
C ALA A 187 8.47 -4.76 -17.58
N ALA A 188 9.12 -4.49 -18.71
CA ALA A 188 8.87 -5.18 -19.98
C ALA A 188 9.11 -6.70 -19.87
N LYS A 189 10.14 -7.13 -19.11
CA LYS A 189 10.42 -8.57 -18.89
C LYS A 189 9.29 -9.30 -18.17
N ILE A 190 8.62 -8.64 -17.22
CA ILE A 190 7.47 -9.25 -16.51
C ILE A 190 6.31 -9.43 -17.48
N ILE A 191 6.02 -8.40 -18.27
CA ILE A 191 4.91 -8.38 -19.22
C ILE A 191 5.08 -9.45 -20.29
N GLU A 192 6.29 -9.55 -20.86
CA GLU A 192 6.63 -10.56 -21.85
C GLU A 192 6.52 -11.98 -21.27
N GLN A 193 6.92 -12.19 -20.01
CA GLN A 193 6.75 -13.48 -19.34
C GLN A 193 5.27 -13.86 -19.15
N GLU A 194 4.42 -12.91 -18.77
CA GLU A 194 2.98 -13.14 -18.59
C GLU A 194 2.30 -13.50 -19.93
N GLN A 195 2.59 -12.75 -21.00
CA GLN A 195 2.05 -13.03 -22.33
C GLN A 195 2.46 -14.41 -22.85
N ASN A 196 3.73 -14.79 -22.67
CA ASN A 196 4.22 -16.11 -23.07
C ASN A 196 3.53 -17.26 -22.31
N ILE A 197 3.15 -17.04 -21.05
CA ILE A 197 2.41 -18.03 -20.25
C ILE A 197 0.98 -18.17 -20.75
N GLU A 198 0.27 -17.06 -20.98
CA GLU A 198 -1.11 -17.07 -21.49
C GLU A 198 -1.20 -17.77 -22.85
N VAL A 199 -0.28 -17.43 -23.76
CA VAL A 199 -0.19 -18.06 -25.09
C VAL A 199 0.06 -19.56 -24.96
N ARG A 200 0.97 -19.99 -24.07
CA ARG A 200 1.22 -21.43 -23.87
C ARG A 200 0.00 -22.15 -23.29
N GLN A 201 -0.78 -21.50 -22.43
CA GLN A 201 -1.98 -22.08 -21.84
C GLN A 201 -3.11 -22.22 -22.87
N SER A 202 -3.27 -21.27 -23.79
CA SER A 202 -4.28 -21.37 -24.84
C SER A 202 -4.02 -22.52 -25.82
N TYR A 203 -2.75 -22.82 -26.12
CA TYR A 203 -2.38 -23.99 -26.93
C TYR A 203 -2.64 -25.34 -26.24
N ILE A 204 -2.67 -25.38 -24.90
CA ILE A 204 -2.93 -26.62 -24.15
C ILE A 204 -4.44 -26.83 -23.95
N ALA A 205 -5.23 -25.76 -23.98
CA ALA A 205 -6.67 -25.79 -23.73
C ALA A 205 -7.54 -25.95 -24.99
N GLY A 206 -6.95 -25.90 -26.19
CA GLY A 206 -7.61 -26.13 -27.48
C GLY A 206 -7.19 -27.46 -28.10
#